data_AF-A0A0V0RIB4-F1
#
_entry.id   AF-A0A0V0RIB4-F1
#
_cell.length_a   1.000
_cell.length_b   1.000
_cell.length_c   1.000
_cell.angle_alpha   90.00
_cell.angle_beta   90.00
_cell.angle_gamma   90.00
#
_symmetry.space_group_name_H-M   'P 1'
#
loop_
_entity.id
_entity.type
_entity.pdbx_description
1 polymer ?
#
loop_
_entity_poly.entity_id
_entity_poly.type
_entity_poly.pdbx_seq_one_letter_code
_entity_poly.pdbx_strand_id
1 'polypeptide(L)'
;MMRFRFDVIEAQFCIMAICTVTSICGPEVWKNELFGIELKIHITALAAVAAVIALYSPLTVVFTGGVGKNGSTVADTSVLFPAVPLAAVVLPSVIIFCKSTSNAFLTHIVLYFIMFGIVSAKITCKLVIGHMTKSELQLSDSVFCGPLALFFNQYFDTAINEYPLLLICLVWCALCFICQSVLLVKQICNFLKIECFRIPTSKSLRVRK
;
A
#
# COMPACT_ATOMS: atom_id res chain seq x y z
N MET A 1 -31.92 1.93 10.82
CA MET A 1 -30.88 1.01 11.32
C MET A 1 -29.54 1.72 11.19
N MET A 2 -29.04 2.32 12.27
CA MET A 2 -27.77 3.06 12.28
C MET A 2 -26.63 2.07 12.03
N ARG A 3 -26.12 2.02 10.80
CA ARG A 3 -24.85 1.36 10.51
C ARG A 3 -23.75 2.27 11.02
N PHE A 4 -23.13 1.94 12.15
CA PHE A 4 -21.76 2.37 12.42
C PHE A 4 -20.91 1.83 11.26
N ARG A 5 -20.73 2.66 10.24
CA ARG A 5 -19.84 2.36 9.12
C ARG A 5 -18.46 2.73 9.64
N PHE A 6 -17.75 1.74 10.14
CA PHE A 6 -16.33 1.87 10.40
C PHE A 6 -15.69 2.22 9.06
N ASP A 7 -15.43 3.50 8.85
CA ASP A 7 -14.98 4.05 7.58
C ASP A 7 -13.46 4.21 7.62
N VAL A 8 -12.86 4.46 6.45
CA VAL A 8 -11.41 4.58 6.28
C VAL A 8 -10.83 5.59 7.26
N ILE A 9 -11.56 6.67 7.55
CA ILE A 9 -11.13 7.73 8.48
C ILE A 9 -10.98 7.20 9.92
N GLU A 10 -11.91 6.38 10.40
CA GLU A 10 -11.88 5.83 11.77
C GLU A 10 -10.69 4.87 11.95
N ALA A 11 -10.42 4.05 10.92
CA ALA A 11 -9.23 3.22 10.88
C ALA A 11 -7.93 4.05 10.91
N GLN A 12 -7.86 5.15 10.15
CA GLN A 12 -6.70 6.04 10.16
C GLN A 12 -6.50 6.71 11.52
N PHE A 13 -7.57 7.15 12.19
CA PHE A 13 -7.48 7.69 13.55
C PHE A 13 -6.98 6.65 14.56
N CYS A 14 -7.41 5.40 14.46
CA CYS A 14 -6.88 4.32 15.29
C CYS A 14 -5.38 4.10 15.07
N ILE A 15 -4.91 4.09 13.82
CA ILE A 15 -3.49 3.95 13.51
C ILE A 15 -2.68 5.13 14.09
N MET A 16 -3.15 6.36 13.88
CA MET A 16 -2.53 7.55 14.44
C MET A 16 -2.46 7.49 15.97
N ALA A 17 -3.51 7.02 16.64
CA ALA A 17 -3.52 6.85 18.08
C ALA A 17 -2.48 5.82 18.56
N ILE A 18 -2.40 4.66 17.91
CA ILE A 18 -1.41 3.61 18.23
C ILE A 18 0.02 4.13 18.05
N CYS A 19 0.29 4.82 16.94
CA CYS A 19 1.60 5.44 16.69
C CYS A 19 1.93 6.51 17.73
N THR A 20 0.95 7.31 18.14
CA THR A 20 1.13 8.36 19.15
C THR A 20 1.45 7.76 20.52
N VAL A 21 0.72 6.73 20.95
CA VAL A 21 0.99 6.00 22.20
C VAL A 21 2.40 5.40 22.18
N THR A 22 2.78 4.77 21.06
CA THR A 22 4.13 4.22 20.88
C THR A 22 5.20 5.30 20.96
N SER A 23 4.93 6.50 20.41
CA SER A 23 5.87 7.61 20.41
C SER A 23 6.04 8.25 21.79
N ILE A 24 4.97 8.34 22.60
CA ILE A 24 5.01 8.98 23.92
C ILE A 24 5.58 8.02 24.97
N CYS A 25 5.12 6.76 24.97
CA CYS A 25 5.42 5.81 26.04
C CYS A 25 6.54 4.81 25.66
N GLY A 26 6.97 4.81 24.40
CA GLY A 26 7.94 3.86 23.86
C GLY A 26 7.33 2.51 23.44
N PRO A 27 8.05 1.70 22.65
CA PRO A 27 7.56 0.40 22.16
C PRO A 27 7.34 -0.64 23.27
N GLU A 28 7.97 -0.45 24.43
CA GLU A 28 7.92 -1.38 25.56
C GLU A 28 6.52 -1.49 26.18
N VAL A 29 5.67 -0.47 26.05
CA VAL A 29 4.28 -0.52 26.53
C VAL A 29 3.49 -1.68 25.94
N TRP A 30 3.81 -2.07 24.71
CA TRP A 30 3.12 -3.17 24.03
C TRP A 30 3.55 -4.56 24.50
N LYS A 31 4.63 -4.66 25.27
CA LYS A 31 5.10 -5.91 25.91
C LYS A 31 4.43 -6.16 27.26
N ASN A 32 3.67 -5.20 27.78
CA ASN A 32 2.92 -5.38 29.01
C ASN A 32 1.92 -6.53 28.84
N GLU A 33 1.80 -7.36 29.88
CA GLU A 33 0.87 -8.48 29.88
C GLU A 33 -0.50 -8.05 30.39
N LEU A 34 -1.53 -8.35 29.61
CA LEU A 34 -2.92 -8.26 30.02
C LEU A 34 -3.50 -9.67 29.96
N PHE A 35 -4.04 -10.18 31.08
CA PHE A 35 -4.53 -11.57 31.17
C PHE A 35 -3.50 -12.64 30.75
N GLY A 36 -2.21 -12.41 31.04
CA GLY A 36 -1.11 -13.34 30.72
C GLY A 36 -0.73 -13.39 29.23
N ILE A 37 -1.21 -12.44 28.43
CA ILE A 37 -0.86 -12.32 27.00
C ILE A 37 -0.37 -10.89 26.74
N GLU A 38 0.70 -10.75 25.98
CA GLU A 38 1.25 -9.44 25.60
C GLU A 38 0.23 -8.57 24.84
N LEU A 39 0.21 -7.27 25.14
CA LEU A 39 -0.71 -6.29 24.57
C LEU A 39 -0.59 -6.19 23.04
N LYS A 40 0.60 -6.41 22.49
CA LYS A 40 0.84 -6.47 21.03
C LYS A 40 -0.03 -7.52 20.33
N ILE A 41 -0.25 -8.68 20.97
CA ILE A 41 -1.03 -9.79 20.40
C ILE A 41 -2.51 -9.42 20.39
N HIS A 42 -3.01 -8.82 21.47
CA HIS A 42 -4.38 -8.35 21.57
C HIS A 42 -4.74 -7.35 20.46
N ILE A 43 -3.89 -6.36 20.22
CA ILE A 43 -4.12 -5.34 19.19
C ILE A 43 -4.04 -5.96 17.79
N THR A 44 -3.09 -6.86 17.57
CA THR A 44 -2.95 -7.55 16.29
C THR A 44 -4.18 -8.44 16.01
N ALA A 45 -4.66 -9.15 17.02
CA ALA A 45 -5.87 -9.97 16.92
C ALA A 45 -7.12 -9.12 16.63
N LEU A 46 -7.28 -7.99 17.32
CA LEU A 46 -8.38 -7.05 17.07
C LEU A 46 -8.33 -6.51 15.63
N ALA A 47 -7.16 -6.11 15.15
CA ALA A 47 -6.97 -5.65 13.78
C ALA A 47 -7.30 -6.74 12.76
N ALA A 48 -6.90 -7.99 13.02
CA ALA A 48 -7.20 -9.13 12.16
C ALA A 48 -8.72 -9.40 12.09
N VAL A 49 -9.43 -9.37 13.22
CA VAL A 49 -10.89 -9.52 13.27
C VAL A 49 -11.58 -8.40 12.48
N ALA A 50 -11.18 -7.15 12.70
CA ALA A 50 -11.71 -6.00 11.96
C ALA A 50 -11.49 -6.14 10.45
N ALA A 51 -10.31 -6.61 10.04
CA ALA A 51 -10.00 -6.86 8.63
C ALA A 51 -10.89 -7.96 8.03
N VAL A 52 -11.12 -9.07 8.74
CA VAL A 52 -12.02 -10.16 8.28
C VAL A 52 -13.45 -9.65 8.11
N ILE A 53 -13.96 -8.87 9.07
CA ILE A 53 -15.30 -8.27 8.99
C ILE A 53 -15.39 -7.31 7.79
N ALA A 54 -14.35 -6.49 7.58
CA ALA A 54 -14.31 -5.57 6.44
C ALA A 54 -14.26 -6.28 5.09
N LEU A 55 -13.59 -7.44 5.01
CA LEU A 55 -13.50 -8.25 3.79
C LEU A 55 -14.79 -9.01 3.46
N TYR A 56 -15.64 -9.31 4.44
CA TYR A 56 -16.86 -10.09 4.23
C TYR A 56 -17.79 -9.48 3.18
N SER A 57 -18.06 -8.17 3.26
CA SER A 57 -19.00 -7.51 2.34
C SER A 57 -18.50 -7.44 0.89
N PRO A 58 -17.24 -7.10 0.59
CA PRO A 58 -16.71 -7.18 -0.77
C PRO A 58 -16.66 -8.61 -1.32
N LEU A 59 -16.24 -9.59 -0.50
CA LEU A 59 -16.12 -10.99 -0.95
C LEU A 59 -17.47 -11.60 -1.32
N THR A 60 -18.50 -11.37 -0.50
CA THR A 60 -19.86 -11.84 -0.80
C THR A 60 -20.41 -11.27 -2.11
N VAL A 61 -20.15 -10.00 -2.42
CA VAL A 61 -20.53 -9.40 -3.71
C VAL A 61 -19.79 -10.05 -4.88
N VAL A 62 -18.48 -10.30 -4.74
CA VAL A 62 -17.67 -10.96 -5.77
C VAL A 62 -18.13 -12.40 -6.03
N PHE A 63 -18.37 -13.19 -4.98
CA PHE A 63 -18.75 -14.60 -5.11
C PHE A 63 -20.19 -14.83 -5.57
N THR A 64 -21.10 -13.90 -5.27
CA THR A 64 -22.51 -14.04 -5.67
C THR A 64 -22.80 -13.48 -7.07
N GLY A 65 -21.80 -12.93 -7.75
CA GLY A 65 -21.94 -12.37 -9.11
C GLY A 65 -22.93 -11.19 -9.19
N GLY A 66 -23.37 -10.67 -8.05
CA GLY A 66 -24.39 -9.64 -7.96
C GLY A 66 -23.84 -8.28 -8.35
N VAL A 67 -24.69 -7.46 -8.96
CA VAL A 67 -24.40 -6.04 -9.17
C VAL A 67 -24.11 -5.40 -7.82
N GLY A 68 -22.90 -4.84 -7.65
CA GLY A 68 -22.55 -4.10 -6.45
C GLY A 68 -23.62 -3.06 -6.11
N LYS A 69 -23.69 -2.60 -4.85
CA LYS A 69 -24.77 -1.73 -4.36
C LYS A 69 -25.09 -0.48 -5.21
N ASN A 70 -24.15 -0.07 -6.07
CA ASN A 70 -24.26 1.05 -7.01
C ASN A 70 -24.30 0.62 -8.50
N GLY A 71 -24.56 -0.65 -8.81
CA GLY A 71 -24.53 -1.19 -10.18
C GLY A 71 -23.13 -1.27 -10.81
N SER A 72 -22.06 -1.14 -10.03
CA SER A 72 -20.70 -0.94 -10.58
C SER A 72 -19.99 -2.20 -11.08
N THR A 73 -20.60 -3.38 -10.99
CA THR A 73 -19.91 -4.64 -11.31
C THR A 73 -20.91 -5.71 -11.76
N VAL A 74 -20.94 -6.03 -13.05
CA VAL A 74 -21.39 -7.37 -13.51
C VAL A 74 -20.12 -8.22 -13.53
N ALA A 75 -20.15 -9.38 -12.86
CA ALA A 75 -18.95 -10.16 -12.59
C ALA A 75 -18.44 -10.90 -13.84
N ASP A 76 -17.60 -10.22 -14.61
CA ASP A 76 -16.65 -10.88 -15.52
C ASP A 76 -15.34 -11.18 -14.79
N THR A 77 -14.54 -12.13 -15.27
CA THR A 77 -13.25 -12.54 -14.69
C THR A 77 -12.24 -11.38 -14.51
N SER A 78 -12.48 -10.24 -15.17
CA SER A 78 -11.74 -8.98 -15.01
C SER A 78 -11.78 -8.40 -13.59
N VAL A 79 -12.75 -8.76 -12.75
CA VAL A 79 -12.85 -8.27 -11.36
C VAL A 79 -11.71 -8.78 -10.47
N LEU A 80 -11.07 -9.90 -10.84
CA LEU A 80 -9.97 -10.50 -10.10
C LEU A 80 -8.59 -9.99 -10.56
N PHE A 81 -8.53 -9.25 -11.67
CA PHE A 81 -7.27 -8.73 -12.21
C PHE A 81 -6.43 -7.92 -11.20
N PRO A 82 -7.01 -7.12 -10.28
CA PRO A 82 -6.26 -6.47 -9.20
C PRO A 82 -5.47 -7.41 -8.28
N ALA A 83 -5.87 -8.68 -8.19
CA ALA A 83 -5.17 -9.67 -7.38
C ALA A 83 -3.78 -10.02 -7.96
N VAL A 84 -3.60 -9.96 -9.28
CA VAL A 84 -2.33 -10.32 -9.94
C VAL A 84 -1.21 -9.33 -9.57
N PRO A 85 -1.37 -7.99 -9.71
CA PRO A 85 -0.37 -7.03 -9.26
C PRO A 85 -0.11 -7.09 -7.74
N LEU A 86 -1.12 -7.36 -6.92
CA LEU A 86 -0.94 -7.52 -5.48
C LEU A 86 -0.12 -8.77 -5.15
N ALA A 87 -0.43 -9.91 -5.76
CA ALA A 87 0.34 -11.13 -5.62
C ALA A 87 1.79 -10.97 -6.10
N ALA A 88 2.02 -10.22 -7.18
CA ALA A 88 3.34 -9.93 -7.70
C ALA A 88 4.22 -9.12 -6.71
N VAL A 89 3.63 -8.36 -5.77
CA VAL A 89 4.36 -7.68 -4.70
C VAL A 89 4.58 -8.61 -3.49
N VAL A 90 3.55 -9.38 -3.12
CA VAL A 90 3.58 -10.24 -1.92
C VAL A 90 4.51 -11.45 -2.12
N LEU A 91 4.47 -12.11 -3.27
CA LEU A 91 5.26 -13.33 -3.50
C LEU A 91 6.77 -13.11 -3.35
N PRO A 92 7.41 -12.09 -3.97
CA PRO A 92 8.83 -11.82 -3.75
C PRO A 92 9.17 -11.56 -2.28
N SER A 93 8.30 -10.85 -1.55
CA SER A 93 8.52 -10.56 -0.13
C SER A 93 8.51 -11.83 0.74
N VAL A 94 7.61 -12.76 0.47
CA VAL A 94 7.54 -14.06 1.17
C VAL A 94 8.73 -14.94 0.81
N ILE A 95 9.13 -14.97 -0.47
CA ILE A 95 10.27 -15.79 -0.88
C ILE A 95 11.58 -15.28 -0.27
N ILE A 96 11.78 -13.97 -0.23
CA ILE A 96 12.96 -13.37 0.43
C ILE A 96 12.97 -13.72 1.93
N PHE A 97 11.82 -13.68 2.60
CA PHE A 97 11.71 -14.09 4.00
C PHE A 97 12.06 -15.57 4.21
N CYS A 98 11.49 -16.47 3.42
CA CYS A 98 11.71 -17.92 3.57
C CYS A 98 13.14 -18.35 3.22
N LYS A 99 13.80 -17.64 2.29
CA LYS A 99 15.14 -18.00 1.79
C LYS A 99 16.28 -17.19 2.43
N SER A 100 16.00 -16.34 3.42
CA SER A 100 17.02 -15.52 4.06
C SER A 100 17.95 -16.35 4.95
N THR A 101 19.07 -16.78 4.38
CA THR A 101 20.18 -17.45 5.07
C THR A 101 21.07 -16.50 5.87
N SER A 102 20.96 -15.19 5.62
CA SER A 102 21.80 -14.14 6.22
C SER A 102 21.10 -13.41 7.37
N ASN A 103 21.84 -13.08 8.43
CA ASN A 103 21.39 -12.25 9.57
C ASN A 103 21.11 -10.78 9.18
N ALA A 104 21.41 -10.38 7.94
CA ALA A 104 21.18 -9.02 7.46
C ALA A 104 19.68 -8.64 7.41
N PHE A 105 18.78 -9.58 7.10
CA PHE A 105 17.33 -9.33 7.15
C PHE A 105 16.86 -8.98 8.56
N LEU A 106 17.33 -9.71 9.58
CA LEU A 106 17.00 -9.45 10.99
C LEU A 106 17.59 -8.11 11.45
N THR A 107 18.79 -7.78 10.99
CA THR A 107 19.50 -6.54 11.36
C THR A 107 18.83 -5.29 10.76
N HIS A 108 18.30 -5.38 9.54
CA HIS A 108 17.73 -4.24 8.81
C HIS A 108 16.27 -4.44 8.38
N ILE A 109 15.48 -5.14 9.19
CA ILE A 109 14.07 -5.46 8.91
C ILE A 109 13.22 -4.23 8.57
N VAL A 110 13.50 -3.09 9.20
CA VAL A 110 12.79 -1.83 8.99
C VAL A 110 12.96 -1.32 7.55
N LEU A 111 14.16 -1.39 6.98
CA LEU A 111 14.42 -0.90 5.61
C LEU A 111 13.70 -1.76 4.57
N TYR A 112 13.67 -3.08 4.77
CA TYR A 112 12.89 -3.99 3.93
C TYR A 112 11.40 -3.65 3.97
N PHE A 113 10.86 -3.43 5.17
CA PHE A 113 9.45 -3.07 5.34
C PHE A 113 9.10 -1.75 4.64
N ILE A 114 9.95 -0.74 4.75
CA ILE A 114 9.74 0.54 4.05
C ILE A 114 9.82 0.36 2.53
N MET A 115 10.79 -0.39 2.00
CA MET A 115 10.92 -0.60 0.56
C MET A 115 9.70 -1.32 -0.02
N PHE A 116 9.31 -2.46 0.55
CA PHE A 116 8.10 -3.18 0.14
C PHE A 116 6.82 -2.37 0.38
N GLY A 117 6.80 -1.53 1.42
CA GLY A 117 5.73 -0.56 1.67
C GLY A 117 5.58 0.46 0.54
N ILE A 118 6.69 1.03 0.04
CA ILE A 118 6.67 1.97 -1.09
C ILE A 118 6.21 1.27 -2.38
N VAL A 119 6.72 0.07 -2.64
CA VAL A 119 6.31 -0.75 -3.80
C VAL A 119 4.81 -1.03 -3.75
N SER A 120 4.30 -1.54 -2.62
CA SER A 120 2.88 -1.85 -2.46
C SER A 120 2.02 -0.59 -2.58
N ALA A 121 2.41 0.54 -1.97
CA ALA A 121 1.70 1.81 -2.09
C ALA A 121 1.60 2.28 -3.55
N LYS A 122 2.69 2.19 -4.33
CA LYS A 122 2.69 2.56 -5.75
C LYS A 122 1.69 1.73 -6.56
N ILE A 123 1.69 0.41 -6.38
CA ILE A 123 0.78 -0.50 -7.08
C ILE A 123 -0.67 -0.28 -6.65
N THR A 124 -0.94 -0.11 -5.35
CA THR A 124 -2.28 0.21 -4.85
C THR A 124 -2.80 1.52 -5.42
N CYS A 125 -1.96 2.57 -5.49
CA CYS A 125 -2.36 3.82 -6.13
C CYS A 125 -2.79 3.58 -7.58
N LYS A 126 -1.98 2.87 -8.37
CA LYS A 126 -2.31 2.54 -9.77
C LYS A 126 -3.61 1.76 -9.91
N LEU A 127 -3.86 0.79 -9.02
CA LEU A 127 -5.12 0.03 -9.01
C LEU A 127 -6.32 0.93 -8.78
N VAL A 128 -6.24 1.84 -7.80
CA VAL A 128 -7.31 2.81 -7.54
C VAL A 128 -7.56 3.70 -8.75
N ILE A 129 -6.49 4.20 -9.39
CA ILE A 129 -6.62 5.06 -10.57
C ILE A 129 -7.23 4.30 -11.74
N GLY A 130 -6.71 3.11 -12.07
CA GLY A 130 -7.24 2.29 -13.16
C GLY A 130 -8.71 1.94 -12.95
N HIS A 131 -9.13 1.69 -11.70
CA HIS A 131 -10.53 1.50 -11.36
C HIS A 131 -11.37 2.78 -11.58
N MET A 132 -10.87 3.94 -11.15
CA MET A 132 -11.59 5.22 -11.29
C MET A 132 -11.65 5.71 -12.74
N THR A 133 -10.60 5.53 -13.53
CA THR A 133 -10.49 6.00 -14.92
C THR A 133 -10.94 4.96 -15.94
N LYS A 134 -11.27 3.75 -15.51
CA LYS A 134 -11.57 2.58 -16.36
C LYS A 134 -10.49 2.32 -17.42
N SER A 135 -9.23 2.58 -17.08
CA SER A 135 -8.10 2.39 -17.98
C SER A 135 -7.50 1.00 -17.81
N GLU A 136 -6.98 0.43 -18.89
CA GLU A 136 -6.24 -0.84 -18.85
C GLU A 136 -4.99 -0.68 -17.98
N LEU A 137 -4.87 -1.52 -16.95
CA LEU A 137 -3.73 -1.48 -16.03
C LEU A 137 -2.54 -2.23 -16.65
N GLN A 138 -1.49 -1.50 -17.01
CA GLN A 138 -0.23 -2.09 -17.43
C GLN A 138 0.47 -2.74 -16.23
N LEU A 139 0.74 -4.04 -16.34
CA LEU A 139 1.34 -4.83 -15.27
C LEU A 139 2.86 -4.63 -15.17
N SER A 140 3.50 -4.22 -16.26
CA SER A 140 4.94 -3.95 -16.30
C SER A 140 5.24 -2.58 -15.70
N ASP A 141 5.90 -2.60 -14.55
CA ASP A 141 6.26 -1.40 -13.81
C ASP A 141 7.73 -1.45 -13.39
N SER A 142 8.44 -0.34 -13.60
CA SER A 142 9.85 -0.20 -13.19
C SER A 142 10.05 -0.34 -11.68
N VAL A 143 8.98 -0.31 -10.88
CA VAL A 143 9.04 -0.50 -9.42
C VAL A 143 9.31 -1.96 -9.04
N PHE A 144 8.93 -2.92 -9.88
CA PHE A 144 9.22 -4.34 -9.62
C PHE A 144 10.70 -4.67 -9.74
N CYS A 145 11.49 -3.81 -10.38
CA CYS A 145 12.94 -3.99 -10.49
C CYS A 145 13.63 -4.05 -9.12
N GLY A 146 13.18 -3.28 -8.13
CA GLY A 146 13.76 -3.29 -6.77
C GLY A 146 13.61 -4.65 -6.07
N PRO A 147 12.37 -5.15 -5.89
CA PRO A 147 12.11 -6.48 -5.35
C PRO A 147 12.77 -7.60 -6.15
N LEU A 148 12.77 -7.52 -7.49
CA LEU A 148 13.42 -8.52 -8.34
C LEU A 148 14.94 -8.54 -8.17
N ALA A 149 15.59 -7.38 -8.07
CA ALA A 149 17.02 -7.29 -7.84
C ALA A 149 17.43 -7.95 -6.52
N LEU A 150 16.66 -7.75 -5.45
CA LEU A 150 16.88 -8.42 -4.16
C LEU A 150 16.62 -9.92 -4.23
N PHE A 151 15.55 -10.33 -4.93
CA PHE A 151 15.26 -11.74 -5.16
C PHE A 151 16.40 -12.44 -5.89
N PHE A 152 16.94 -11.85 -6.96
CA PHE A 152 18.08 -12.40 -7.68
C PHE A 152 19.34 -12.44 -6.80
N ASN A 153 19.62 -11.39 -6.02
CA ASN A 153 20.78 -11.38 -5.12
C ASN A 153 20.72 -12.51 -4.07
N GLN A 154 19.53 -12.81 -3.55
CA GLN A 154 19.29 -13.92 -2.63
C GLN A 154 19.30 -15.29 -3.33
N TYR A 155 19.04 -15.32 -4.63
CA TYR A 155 19.13 -16.54 -5.41
C TYR A 155 20.57 -16.97 -5.64
N PHE A 156 21.49 -16.02 -5.83
CA PHE A 156 22.93 -16.24 -6.03
C PHE A 156 23.77 -16.22 -4.73
N ASP A 157 23.18 -16.62 -3.59
CA ASP A 157 23.86 -16.72 -2.30
C ASP A 157 24.71 -15.48 -1.94
N THR A 158 24.16 -14.28 -2.10
CA THR A 158 24.79 -13.01 -1.66
C THR A 158 26.12 -12.67 -2.35
N ALA A 159 26.12 -12.63 -3.69
CA ALA A 159 27.27 -12.13 -4.46
C ALA A 159 27.61 -10.65 -4.18
N ILE A 160 26.61 -9.83 -3.79
CA ILE A 160 26.76 -8.42 -3.42
C ILE A 160 26.29 -8.23 -1.98
N ASN A 161 27.00 -7.37 -1.22
CA ASN A 161 26.58 -6.94 0.12
C ASN A 161 25.13 -6.47 0.13
N GLU A 162 24.30 -7.05 1.00
CA GLU A 162 22.84 -6.84 1.02
C GLU A 162 22.45 -5.40 1.38
N TYR A 163 23.15 -4.79 2.34
CA TYR A 163 22.83 -3.45 2.85
C TYR A 163 22.90 -2.34 1.77
N PRO A 164 24.02 -2.16 1.04
CA PRO A 164 24.08 -1.14 -0.01
C PRO A 164 23.10 -1.42 -1.15
N LEU A 165 22.89 -2.70 -1.50
CA LEU A 165 21.90 -3.07 -2.52
C LEU A 165 20.48 -2.69 -2.09
N LEU A 166 20.12 -2.98 -0.84
CA LEU A 166 18.82 -2.60 -0.26
C LEU A 166 18.61 -1.09 -0.29
N LEU A 167 19.64 -0.31 0.04
CA LEU A 167 19.55 1.15 0.02
C LEU A 167 19.35 1.69 -1.40
N ILE A 168 20.08 1.14 -2.39
CA ILE A 168 19.92 1.51 -3.80
C ILE A 168 18.50 1.16 -4.27
N CYS A 169 18.01 -0.05 -3.96
CA CYS A 169 16.64 -0.46 -4.29
C CYS A 169 15.58 0.43 -3.61
N LEU A 170 15.79 0.80 -2.35
CA LEU A 170 14.90 1.71 -1.61
C LEU A 170 14.83 3.08 -2.29
N VAL A 171 15.98 3.69 -2.58
CA VAL A 171 16.05 5.00 -3.25
C VAL A 171 15.42 4.93 -4.64
N TRP A 172 15.69 3.87 -5.40
CA TRP A 172 15.09 3.66 -6.72
C TRP A 172 13.56 3.58 -6.64
N CYS A 173 13.01 2.79 -5.71
CA CYS A 173 11.57 2.65 -5.52
C CYS A 173 10.93 3.96 -5.07
N ALA A 174 11.58 4.70 -4.16
CA ALA A 174 11.11 5.99 -3.68
C ALA A 174 11.05 7.04 -4.81
N LEU A 175 12.11 7.16 -5.61
CA LEU A 175 12.13 8.05 -6.77
C LEU A 175 11.07 7.66 -7.80
N CYS A 176 10.94 6.38 -8.10
CA CYS A 176 9.90 5.84 -8.99
C CYS A 176 8.48 6.19 -8.51
N PHE A 177 8.24 6.18 -7.20
CA PHE A 177 6.95 6.56 -6.62
C PHE A 177 6.70 8.07 -6.71
N ILE A 178 7.67 8.89 -6.31
CA ILE A 178 7.56 10.36 -6.34
C ILE A 178 7.33 10.85 -7.77
N CYS A 179 8.15 10.39 -8.73
CA CYS A 179 8.02 10.78 -10.14
C CYS A 179 6.62 10.46 -10.68
N GLN A 180 6.10 9.26 -10.37
CA GLN A 180 4.76 8.89 -10.80
C GLN A 180 3.69 9.78 -10.16
N SER A 181 3.78 10.05 -8.86
CA SER A 181 2.81 10.91 -8.16
C SER A 181 2.77 12.32 -8.78
N VAL A 182 3.92 12.89 -9.10
CA VAL A 182 3.99 14.21 -9.77
C VAL A 182 3.42 14.17 -11.18
N LEU A 183 3.78 13.16 -11.98
CA LEU A 183 3.28 13.01 -13.35
C LEU A 183 1.75 12.83 -13.36
N LEU A 184 1.23 12.03 -12.44
CA LEU A 184 -0.19 11.78 -12.31
C LEU A 184 -0.96 13.05 -11.94
N VAL A 185 -0.49 13.81 -10.95
CA VAL A 185 -1.13 15.07 -10.58
C VAL A 185 -1.13 16.03 -11.78
N LYS A 186 -0.02 16.13 -12.51
CA LYS A 186 0.06 16.96 -13.73
C LYS A 186 -0.91 16.50 -14.82
N GLN A 187 -1.03 15.19 -15.06
CA GLN A 187 -1.97 14.63 -16.03
C GLN A 187 -3.43 14.94 -15.67
N ILE A 188 -3.81 14.76 -14.40
CA ILE A 188 -5.16 15.07 -13.91
C ILE A 188 -5.43 16.58 -14.01
N CYS A 189 -4.47 17.42 -13.62
CA CYS A 189 -4.57 18.87 -13.74
C CYS A 189 -4.79 19.33 -15.19
N ASN A 190 -4.03 18.77 -16.12
CA ASN A 190 -4.15 19.08 -17.55
C ASN A 190 -5.51 18.61 -18.11
N PHE A 191 -5.93 17.39 -17.75
CA PHE A 191 -7.23 16.85 -18.17
C PHE A 191 -8.41 17.69 -17.66
N LEU A 192 -8.36 18.10 -16.38
CA LEU A 192 -9.43 18.87 -15.74
C LEU A 192 -9.33 20.39 -16.00
N LYS A 193 -8.25 20.83 -16.68
CA LYS A 193 -7.90 22.25 -16.91
C LYS A 193 -7.83 23.07 -15.62
N ILE A 194 -7.34 22.47 -14.53
CA ILE A 194 -7.15 23.12 -13.23
C ILE A 194 -5.65 23.26 -12.94
N GLU A 195 -5.23 24.45 -12.52
CA GLU A 195 -3.84 24.74 -12.15
C GLU A 195 -3.63 24.51 -10.64
N CYS A 196 -3.51 23.26 -10.18
CA CYS A 196 -3.41 22.96 -8.73
C CYS A 196 -2.21 23.62 -8.03
N PHE A 197 -1.10 23.85 -8.75
CA PHE A 197 0.12 24.45 -8.18
C PHE A 197 0.26 25.95 -8.45
N ARG A 198 -0.74 26.59 -9.07
CA ARG A 198 -0.72 28.02 -9.38
C ARG A 198 -1.95 28.70 -8.79
N ILE A 199 -1.76 29.43 -7.70
CA ILE A 199 -2.82 30.28 -7.13
C ILE A 199 -3.06 31.43 -8.12
N PRO A 200 -4.25 31.59 -8.72
CA PRO A 200 -4.51 32.71 -9.60
C PRO A 200 -4.53 34.01 -8.77
N THR A 201 -3.64 34.95 -9.11
CA THR A 201 -3.74 36.32 -8.60
C THR A 201 -5.08 36.94 -9.03
N SER A 202 -5.79 37.53 -8.07
CA SER A 202 -7.17 38.08 -8.10
C SER A 202 -7.65 38.70 -9.44
N LYS A 203 -6.77 39.28 -10.25
CA LYS A 203 -7.11 39.88 -11.55
C LYS A 203 -7.69 38.89 -12.59
N SER A 204 -7.38 37.60 -12.51
CA SER A 204 -7.87 36.61 -13.50
C SER A 204 -9.30 36.10 -13.26
N LEU A 205 -9.88 36.30 -12.07
CA LEU A 205 -11.22 35.82 -11.73
C LEU A 205 -12.34 36.68 -12.31
N ARG A 206 -12.04 37.90 -12.79
CA ARG A 206 -13.04 38.81 -13.36
C ARG A 206 -13.32 38.57 -14.86
N VAL A 207 -12.49 37.79 -15.55
CA VAL A 207 -12.59 37.57 -17.01
C VAL A 207 -13.31 36.25 -17.36
N ARG A 208 -13.62 35.40 -16.37
CA ARG A 208 -14.29 34.09 -16.57
C ARG A 208 -15.75 34.02 -16.07
N LYS A 209 -16.36 35.15 -15.70
CA LYS A 209 -17.81 35.20 -15.46
C LYS A 209 -18.54 35.54 -16.75
#